data_AF-A0A239J2K6-F1
#
_entry.id   AF-A0A239J2K6-F1
#
_cell.length_a   1.000
_cell.length_b   1.000
_cell.length_c   1.000
_cell.angle_alpha   90.00
_cell.angle_beta   90.00
_cell.angle_gamma   90.00
#
_symmetry.space_group_name_H-M   'P 1'
#
loop_
_entity.id
_entity.type
_entity.pdbx_description
1 polymer ?
#
loop_
_entity_poly.entity_id
_entity_poly.type
_entity_poly.pdbx_seq_one_letter_code
_entity_poly.pdbx_strand_id
1 'polypeptide(L)'
;MSVSAISTTPSSGERTSLRDKDGSGFALPGTGEEISAGIKSTPIPVSRYGDLGMKPVNLALVPGMEWMADYNHMEVAEYHESLAAYHRRLFDFASEMLGRDGKPARVGGLSGSALDMVQQAAATQGILPPEKPRSLLLEEAANGKSASPLSGNAAKNDNDVGVITLLLPAEEGGGEQHIMIDPAQWKGLAAQHPPTAVASLLDMLDNSAKAVKLNDTMLNGLFGKFMQANSGEGQAWQDKPVSRYGYSLPGASDRTGPAFMVEAYHGAALSPEKAMGLAAGLLRLAQAAAPGGGR
;
A
#
# COMPACT_ATOMS: atom_id res chain seq x y z
N MET A 1 -56.55 -16.68 4.06
CA MET A 1 -56.01 -17.53 5.15
C MET A 1 -55.36 -16.59 6.17
N SER A 2 -55.76 -16.73 7.45
CA SER A 2 -55.24 -16.21 8.75
C SER A 2 -54.27 -15.01 8.74
N VAL A 3 -54.59 -13.80 9.20
CA VAL A 3 -54.77 -13.25 10.58
C VAL A 3 -53.64 -13.53 11.59
N SER A 4 -53.13 -12.42 12.15
CA SER A 4 -52.60 -12.17 13.52
C SER A 4 -51.09 -12.00 13.72
N ALA A 5 -50.74 -10.78 14.13
CA ALA A 5 -49.58 -10.43 14.95
C ALA A 5 -49.76 -10.97 16.39
N ILE A 6 -48.67 -11.18 17.13
CA ILE A 6 -48.58 -11.02 18.60
C ILE A 6 -47.11 -10.78 18.99
N SER A 7 -46.94 -9.80 19.87
CA SER A 7 -45.77 -9.48 20.69
C SER A 7 -45.83 -10.27 22.00
N THR A 8 -44.70 -10.81 22.50
CA THR A 8 -44.45 -11.05 23.94
C THR A 8 -42.99 -11.42 24.22
N THR A 9 -42.31 -10.60 25.04
CA THR A 9 -41.34 -11.04 26.07
C THR A 9 -42.06 -11.10 27.42
N PRO A 10 -41.49 -11.59 28.55
CA PRO A 10 -40.30 -12.42 28.82
C PRO A 10 -40.64 -13.65 29.70
N SER A 11 -39.67 -14.51 30.02
CA SER A 11 -39.78 -15.46 31.14
C SER A 11 -38.42 -15.68 31.81
N SER A 12 -38.41 -15.37 33.11
CA SER A 12 -37.32 -15.49 34.06
C SER A 12 -37.37 -16.82 34.82
N GLY A 13 -36.19 -17.41 35.08
CA GLY A 13 -35.91 -18.34 36.18
C GLY A 13 -34.40 -18.57 36.22
N GLU A 14 -33.62 -18.03 37.18
CA GLU A 14 -33.39 -18.57 38.55
C GLU A 14 -33.23 -20.12 38.52
N ARG A 15 -32.14 -20.77 38.94
CA ARG A 15 -31.18 -20.51 40.04
C ARG A 15 -30.02 -21.55 40.01
N THR A 16 -28.87 -21.16 40.57
CA THR A 16 -27.85 -21.91 41.38
C THR A 16 -27.19 -23.18 40.80
N SER A 17 -25.86 -23.30 40.62
CA SER A 17 -24.65 -23.14 41.47
C SER A 17 -24.05 -24.48 41.93
N LEU A 18 -22.71 -24.49 42.07
CA LEU A 18 -21.77 -25.46 42.70
C LEU A 18 -20.87 -26.14 41.64
N ARG A 19 -19.61 -25.67 41.51
CA ARG A 19 -18.41 -26.08 42.27
C ARG A 19 -17.99 -27.51 41.96
N ASP A 20 -16.74 -27.91 41.84
CA ASP A 20 -15.40 -27.30 41.91
C ASP A 20 -14.45 -28.40 41.40
N LYS A 21 -13.28 -28.00 40.86
CA LYS A 21 -11.93 -28.58 41.07
C LYS A 21 -11.00 -27.98 40.02
N ASP A 22 -10.20 -26.99 40.40
CA ASP A 22 -8.82 -27.13 40.93
C ASP A 22 -7.85 -27.61 39.84
N GLY A 23 -6.71 -26.99 39.55
CA GLY A 23 -5.99 -25.81 40.04
C GLY A 23 -5.09 -25.36 38.87
N SER A 24 -4.22 -24.35 38.89
CA SER A 24 -3.48 -23.55 39.86
C SER A 24 -2.74 -22.53 38.95
N GLY A 25 -2.42 -21.28 39.26
CA GLY A 25 -2.30 -20.54 40.49
C GLY A 25 -1.25 -19.47 40.19
N PHE A 26 -1.61 -18.19 40.25
CA PHE A 26 -0.66 -17.15 40.62
C PHE A 26 -1.43 -16.03 41.30
N ALA A 27 -1.16 -15.89 42.60
CA ALA A 27 -1.85 -15.01 43.51
C ALA A 27 -1.36 -13.56 43.34
N LEU A 28 -2.30 -12.62 43.29
CA LEU A 28 -2.10 -11.22 43.59
C LEU A 28 -1.99 -11.06 45.11
N PRO A 29 -0.99 -10.34 45.65
CA PRO A 29 -1.10 -9.77 46.98
C PRO A 29 -1.52 -8.29 46.88
N GLY A 30 -2.37 -7.87 47.80
CA GLY A 30 -2.32 -6.50 48.33
C GLY A 30 -3.47 -5.59 47.95
N THR A 31 -4.40 -5.49 48.90
CA THR A 31 -5.25 -4.34 49.23
C THR A 31 -4.69 -2.97 48.86
N GLY A 32 -5.59 -2.08 48.44
CA GLY A 32 -5.27 -0.74 47.95
C GLY A 32 -4.44 0.13 48.89
N GLU A 33 -3.54 0.86 48.25
CA GLU A 33 -3.07 2.18 48.66
C GLU A 33 -2.94 2.99 47.36
N GLU A 34 -3.69 4.09 47.26
CA GLU A 34 -3.47 5.11 46.24
C GLU A 34 -2.05 5.66 46.43
N ILE A 35 -1.11 5.20 45.62
CA ILE A 35 0.18 5.86 45.52
C ILE A 35 0.01 7.05 44.56
N SER A 36 -0.63 8.11 45.05
CA SER A 36 -0.44 9.46 44.53
C SER A 36 0.98 9.94 44.91
N ALA A 37 2.00 9.28 44.36
CA ALA A 37 3.35 9.83 44.37
C ALA A 37 3.37 10.90 43.29
N GLY A 38 3.27 12.16 43.72
CA GLY A 38 3.45 13.31 42.86
C GLY A 38 4.75 13.20 42.08
N ILE A 39 4.64 12.85 40.80
CA ILE A 39 5.71 12.97 39.82
C ILE A 39 5.96 14.47 39.70
N LYS A 40 6.91 14.98 40.49
CA LYS A 40 7.53 16.26 40.16
C LYS A 40 8.24 16.04 38.84
N SER A 41 7.68 16.61 37.77
CA SER A 41 8.33 16.79 36.49
C SER A 41 9.74 17.37 36.73
N THR A 42 10.75 16.52 36.68
CA THR A 42 12.12 16.95 36.52
C THR A 42 12.29 17.30 35.04
N PRO A 43 12.66 18.55 34.70
CA PRO A 43 12.93 18.92 33.32
C PRO A 43 13.97 17.97 32.72
N ILE A 44 13.64 17.35 31.58
CA ILE A 44 14.60 16.58 30.81
C ILE A 44 15.63 17.60 30.25
N PRO A 45 16.91 17.52 30.62
CA PRO A 45 17.90 18.45 30.08
C PRO A 45 18.14 18.11 28.60
N VAL A 46 17.57 18.93 27.71
CA VAL A 46 17.94 18.93 26.29
C VAL A 46 19.32 19.58 26.19
N SER A 47 20.37 18.77 26.12
CA SER A 47 21.71 19.29 25.81
C SER A 47 22.45 18.35 24.87
N ARG A 48 22.34 18.62 23.56
CA ARG A 48 23.42 18.48 22.54
C ARG A 48 23.17 19.35 21.28
N TYR A 49 22.60 20.56 21.42
CA TYR A 49 22.56 21.56 20.33
C TYR A 49 23.32 22.84 20.73
N GLY A 50 24.45 22.68 21.41
CA GLY A 50 25.17 23.77 22.08
C GLY A 50 25.91 24.78 21.20
N ASP A 51 26.09 24.56 19.89
CA ASP A 51 27.03 25.39 19.09
C ASP A 51 26.41 26.22 17.95
N LEU A 52 25.08 26.29 17.82
CA LEU A 52 24.45 27.07 16.74
C LEU A 52 23.88 28.44 17.16
N GLY A 53 24.13 28.91 18.39
CA GLY A 53 23.68 30.24 18.83
C GLY A 53 22.15 30.44 18.82
N MET A 54 21.38 29.38 18.59
CA MET A 54 19.93 29.38 18.67
C MET A 54 19.55 29.33 20.14
N LYS A 55 18.83 30.34 20.62
CA LYS A 55 18.23 30.31 21.97
C LYS A 55 17.42 29.00 22.08
N PRO A 56 17.57 28.23 23.18
CA PRO A 56 16.72 27.06 23.39
C PRO A 56 15.27 27.55 23.41
N VAL A 57 14.53 27.20 22.36
CA VAL A 57 13.08 27.36 22.38
C VAL A 57 12.60 26.29 23.34
N ASN A 58 12.35 26.70 24.59
CA ASN A 58 11.58 25.90 25.52
C ASN A 58 10.17 25.79 24.91
N LEU A 59 9.95 24.73 24.13
CA LEU A 59 8.62 24.25 23.79
C LEU A 59 8.00 23.72 25.09
N ALA A 60 7.55 24.64 25.95
CA ALA A 60 6.68 24.28 27.04
C ALA A 60 5.38 23.78 26.40
N LEU A 61 5.04 22.51 26.65
CA LEU A 61 3.71 22.00 26.34
C LEU A 61 2.69 22.97 26.93
N VAL A 62 1.74 23.43 26.10
CA VAL A 62 0.65 24.29 26.56
C VAL A 62 -0.09 23.53 27.66
N PRO A 63 -0.42 24.14 28.81
CA PRO A 63 -1.21 23.50 29.85
C PRO A 63 -2.50 22.88 29.26
N GLY A 64 -2.77 21.60 29.53
CA GLY A 64 -3.86 20.85 28.90
C GLY A 64 -3.46 20.01 27.67
N MET A 65 -2.18 20.02 27.29
CA MET A 65 -1.62 19.09 26.30
C MET A 65 -0.70 18.03 26.93
N GLU A 66 -0.83 17.77 28.24
CA GLU A 66 0.02 16.78 28.93
C GLU A 66 -0.12 15.37 28.34
N TRP A 67 -1.27 15.05 27.76
CA TRP A 67 -1.52 13.80 27.02
C TRP A 67 -0.57 13.61 25.83
N MET A 68 -0.09 14.68 25.18
CA MET A 68 0.89 14.55 24.07
C MET A 68 2.26 14.05 24.54
N ALA A 69 2.55 14.10 25.84
CA ALA A 69 3.79 13.61 26.45
C ALA A 69 3.64 12.22 27.09
N ASP A 70 2.45 11.61 27.05
CA ASP A 70 2.29 10.25 27.55
C ASP A 70 3.10 9.27 26.69
N TYR A 71 3.73 8.30 27.35
CA TYR A 71 4.59 7.29 26.72
C TYR A 71 3.92 6.57 25.54
N ASN A 72 2.61 6.33 25.63
CA ASN A 72 1.81 5.77 24.55
C ASN A 72 1.82 6.65 23.28
N HIS A 73 1.77 7.97 23.42
CA HIS A 73 1.81 8.87 22.28
C HIS A 73 3.19 8.93 21.62
N MET A 74 4.27 8.76 22.40
CA MET A 74 5.62 8.63 21.85
C MET A 74 5.79 7.32 21.05
N GLU A 75 5.36 6.18 21.59
CA GLU A 75 5.39 4.89 20.87
C GLU A 75 4.56 4.92 19.58
N VAL A 76 3.38 5.55 19.61
CA VAL A 76 2.52 5.72 18.43
C VAL A 76 3.20 6.62 17.39
N ALA A 77 3.82 7.72 17.81
CA ALA A 77 4.55 8.61 16.92
C ALA A 77 5.77 7.90 16.28
N GLU A 78 6.56 7.16 17.07
CA GLU A 78 7.70 6.36 16.59
C GLU A 78 7.26 5.28 15.60
N TYR A 79 6.12 4.63 15.85
CA TYR A 79 5.52 3.68 14.90
C TYR A 79 5.17 4.35 13.58
N HIS A 80 4.53 5.51 13.60
CA HIS A 80 4.16 6.22 12.36
C HIS A 80 5.39 6.76 11.60
N GLU A 81 6.43 7.21 12.31
CA GLU A 81 7.71 7.57 11.70
C GLU A 81 8.37 6.36 11.03
N SER A 82 8.41 5.23 11.73
CA SER A 82 8.93 3.97 11.20
C SER A 82 8.11 3.48 10.00
N LEU A 83 6.79 3.67 10.03
CA LEU A 83 5.89 3.29 8.94
C LEU A 83 6.13 4.19 7.71
N ALA A 84 6.35 5.50 7.91
CA ALA A 84 6.74 6.42 6.84
C ALA A 84 8.11 6.04 6.24
N ALA A 85 9.08 5.67 7.07
CA ALA A 85 10.39 5.19 6.63
C ALA A 85 10.27 3.86 5.85
N TYR A 86 9.43 2.94 6.31
CA TYR A 86 9.10 1.71 5.58
C TYR A 86 8.52 2.02 4.20
N HIS A 87 7.55 2.93 4.09
CA HIS A 87 6.99 3.32 2.79
C HIS A 87 8.06 3.91 1.86
N ARG A 88 8.92 4.81 2.36
CA ARG A 88 10.06 5.33 1.55
C ARG A 88 10.93 4.19 1.02
N ARG A 89 11.25 3.19 1.85
CA ARG A 89 12.01 2.02 1.41
C ARG A 89 11.28 1.20 0.34
N LEU A 90 9.95 1.11 0.38
CA LEU A 90 9.18 0.47 -0.70
C LEU A 90 9.30 1.24 -2.02
N PHE A 91 9.22 2.57 -1.97
CA PHE A 91 9.42 3.43 -3.15
C PHE A 91 10.83 3.28 -3.72
N ASP A 92 11.85 3.35 -2.85
CA ASP A 92 13.26 3.18 -3.25
C ASP A 92 13.49 1.79 -3.88
N PHE A 93 12.96 0.73 -3.26
CA PHE A 93 13.05 -0.63 -3.79
C PHE A 93 12.35 -0.77 -5.16
N ALA A 94 11.14 -0.24 -5.31
CA ALA A 94 10.43 -0.25 -6.59
C ALA A 94 11.20 0.54 -7.66
N SER A 95 11.76 1.69 -7.28
CA SER A 95 12.61 2.54 -8.11
C SER A 95 13.87 1.82 -8.61
N GLU A 96 14.53 1.04 -7.75
CA GLU A 96 15.68 0.21 -8.14
C GLU A 96 15.28 -0.91 -9.10
N MET A 97 14.18 -1.61 -8.81
CA MET A 97 13.70 -2.74 -9.61
C MET A 97 13.23 -2.32 -11.00
N LEU A 98 12.61 -1.14 -11.12
CA LEU A 98 12.18 -0.54 -12.38
C LEU A 98 13.27 0.30 -13.07
N GLY A 99 14.40 0.49 -12.41
CA GLY A 99 15.54 1.24 -12.93
C GLY A 99 16.17 0.61 -14.17
N ARG A 100 16.80 1.46 -14.99
CA ARG A 100 17.49 1.09 -16.23
C ARG A 100 18.85 1.76 -16.31
N ASP A 101 19.80 1.14 -17.01
CA ASP A 101 21.13 1.71 -17.28
C ASP A 101 21.88 2.12 -16.00
N GLY A 102 21.65 1.39 -14.90
CA GLY A 102 22.24 1.68 -13.59
C GLY A 102 21.62 2.88 -12.86
N LYS A 103 20.52 3.46 -13.38
CA LYS A 103 19.78 4.56 -12.75
C LYS A 103 18.43 4.06 -12.23
N PRO A 104 18.07 4.33 -10.97
CA PRO A 104 16.74 4.02 -10.46
C PRO A 104 15.68 4.83 -11.21
N ALA A 105 14.51 4.24 -11.42
CA ALA A 105 13.33 4.98 -11.85
C ALA A 105 12.90 5.95 -10.74
N ARG A 106 12.06 6.94 -11.04
CA ARG A 106 11.49 7.84 -10.02
C ARG A 106 10.05 7.45 -9.75
N VAL A 107 9.82 6.50 -8.84
CA VAL A 107 8.47 6.10 -8.46
C VAL A 107 7.85 7.18 -7.58
N GLY A 108 6.75 7.78 -8.03
CA GLY A 108 5.98 8.80 -7.31
C GLY A 108 4.71 8.28 -6.65
N GLY A 109 4.23 7.08 -7.05
CA GLY A 109 2.99 6.50 -6.53
C GLY A 109 2.95 4.97 -6.66
N LEU A 110 2.37 4.32 -5.66
CA LEU A 110 2.09 2.89 -5.61
C LEU A 110 0.69 2.67 -5.06
N SER A 111 -0.17 1.93 -5.76
CA SER A 111 -1.53 1.65 -5.31
C SER A 111 -2.04 0.27 -5.75
N GLY A 112 -3.14 -0.17 -5.13
CA GLY A 112 -3.81 -1.43 -5.43
C GLY A 112 -2.86 -2.63 -5.39
N SER A 113 -3.07 -3.57 -6.30
CA SER A 113 -2.23 -4.78 -6.42
C SER A 113 -0.74 -4.50 -6.71
N ALA A 114 -0.38 -3.30 -7.18
CA ALA A 114 1.02 -2.93 -7.37
C ALA A 114 1.73 -2.74 -6.02
N LEU A 115 1.07 -2.10 -5.05
CA LEU A 115 1.61 -1.96 -3.70
C LEU A 115 1.80 -3.32 -3.05
N ASP A 116 0.82 -4.21 -3.14
CA ASP A 116 0.90 -5.56 -2.58
C ASP A 116 2.08 -6.35 -3.17
N MET A 117 2.27 -6.27 -4.49
CA MET A 117 3.37 -6.92 -5.19
C MET A 117 4.73 -6.34 -4.75
N VAL A 118 4.85 -5.02 -4.63
CA VAL A 118 6.07 -4.36 -4.13
C VAL A 118 6.36 -4.77 -2.69
N GLN A 119 5.35 -4.80 -1.81
CA GLN A 119 5.50 -5.24 -0.42
C GLN A 119 5.98 -6.69 -0.33
N GLN A 120 5.37 -7.60 -1.11
CA GLN A 120 5.77 -9.01 -1.14
C GLN A 120 7.20 -9.18 -1.64
N ALA A 121 7.57 -8.47 -2.71
CA ALA A 121 8.93 -8.49 -3.23
C ALA A 121 9.95 -7.91 -2.23
N ALA A 122 9.64 -6.76 -1.63
CA ALA A 122 10.52 -6.08 -0.68
C ALA A 122 10.72 -6.90 0.62
N ALA A 123 9.69 -7.64 1.05
CA ALA A 123 9.79 -8.55 2.18
C ALA A 123 10.85 -9.65 1.97
N THR A 124 11.06 -10.11 0.73
CA THR A 124 12.14 -11.08 0.42
C THR A 124 13.55 -10.52 0.62
N GLN A 125 13.68 -9.18 0.66
CA GLN A 125 14.92 -8.45 0.92
C GLN A 125 15.01 -7.96 2.38
N GLY A 126 14.09 -8.39 3.26
CA GLY A 126 14.06 -7.98 4.66
C GLY A 126 13.47 -6.59 4.90
N ILE A 127 12.86 -5.96 3.90
CA ILE A 127 12.10 -4.71 4.08
C ILE A 127 10.71 -5.08 4.59
N LEU A 128 10.56 -5.12 5.90
CA LEU A 128 9.31 -5.50 6.59
C LEU A 128 8.62 -4.29 7.22
N PRO A 129 7.28 -4.29 7.31
CA PRO A 129 6.57 -3.24 8.02
C PRO A 129 6.94 -3.24 9.51
N PRO A 130 6.95 -2.07 10.17
CA PRO A 130 7.18 -2.00 11.62
C PRO A 130 6.05 -2.69 12.37
N GLU A 131 6.37 -3.28 13.51
CA GLU A 131 5.37 -3.87 14.40
C GLU A 131 4.50 -2.77 15.03
N LYS A 132 3.19 -2.95 14.98
CA LYS A 132 2.25 -2.03 15.64
C LYS A 132 2.39 -2.13 17.16
N PRO A 133 2.54 -1.01 17.89
CA PRO A 133 2.61 -1.04 19.34
C PRO A 133 1.24 -1.42 19.93
N ARG A 134 1.27 -2.08 21.10
CA ARG A 134 0.06 -2.57 21.78
C ARG A 134 -0.90 -1.44 22.15
N SER A 135 -0.35 -0.27 22.50
CA SER A 135 -1.09 0.96 22.79
C SER A 135 -1.99 1.36 21.62
N LEU A 136 -1.45 1.39 20.40
CA LEU A 136 -2.21 1.68 19.18
C LEU A 136 -3.27 0.63 18.89
N LEU A 137 -2.95 -0.66 19.07
CA LEU A 137 -3.92 -1.74 18.86
C LEU A 137 -5.13 -1.63 19.81
N LEU A 138 -4.88 -1.24 21.06
CA LEU A 138 -5.94 -1.01 22.05
C LEU A 138 -6.77 0.23 21.71
N GLU A 139 -6.13 1.31 21.24
CA GLU A 139 -6.82 2.52 20.78
C GLU A 139 -7.71 2.25 19.56
N GLU A 140 -7.18 1.55 18.55
CA GLU A 140 -7.91 1.12 17.35
C GLU A 140 -9.13 0.25 17.72
N ALA A 141 -8.94 -0.71 18.64
CA ALA A 141 -10.00 -1.57 19.14
C ALA A 141 -11.07 -0.81 19.93
N ALA A 142 -10.67 0.16 20.77
CA ALA A 142 -11.58 0.98 21.57
C ALA A 142 -12.39 1.96 20.71
N ASN A 143 -11.78 2.51 19.66
CA ASN A 143 -12.42 3.45 18.75
C ASN A 143 -13.27 2.78 17.66
N GLY A 144 -13.35 1.44 17.63
CA GLY A 144 -13.99 0.68 16.56
C GLY A 144 -13.36 0.92 15.18
N LYS A 145 -12.18 1.55 15.15
CA LYS A 145 -11.41 1.81 13.95
C LYS A 145 -10.39 0.70 13.85
N SER A 146 -10.74 -0.40 13.17
CA SER A 146 -9.72 -1.32 12.68
C SER A 146 -8.74 -0.50 11.86
N ALA A 147 -7.45 -0.50 12.24
CA ALA A 147 -6.30 0.05 11.53
C ALA A 147 -6.63 1.16 10.54
N SER A 148 -6.22 2.42 10.72
CA SER A 148 -6.10 3.29 9.53
C SER A 148 -5.02 2.70 8.65
N PRO A 149 -5.34 2.09 7.51
CA PRO A 149 -4.30 1.58 6.68
C PRO A 149 -4.21 2.55 5.50
N LEU A 150 -3.00 2.81 5.01
CA LEU A 150 -2.91 3.14 3.58
C LEU A 150 -3.44 1.97 2.71
N SER A 151 -3.62 0.78 3.29
CA SER A 151 -4.44 -0.34 2.80
C SER A 151 -5.96 -0.21 3.07
N GLY A 152 -6.51 0.98 3.34
CA GLY A 152 -7.96 1.20 3.46
C GLY A 152 -8.73 1.06 2.15
N ASN A 153 -8.02 0.95 1.02
CA ASN A 153 -8.57 0.52 -0.27
C ASN A 153 -8.29 -0.95 -0.58
N ALA A 154 -7.58 -1.69 0.29
CA ALA A 154 -7.26 -3.09 0.04
C ALA A 154 -8.53 -3.96 0.21
N ALA A 155 -8.96 -4.53 -0.92
CA ALA A 155 -9.80 -5.72 -1.02
C ALA A 155 -11.31 -5.58 -0.73
N LYS A 156 -11.98 -4.59 -1.32
CA LYS A 156 -13.43 -4.71 -1.63
C LYS A 156 -13.72 -4.30 -3.06
N ASN A 157 -13.28 -5.14 -4.00
CA ASN A 157 -13.88 -5.45 -5.31
C ASN A 157 -12.76 -5.79 -6.30
N ASP A 158 -13.03 -6.71 -7.23
CA ASP A 158 -12.17 -7.09 -8.36
C ASP A 158 -11.92 -5.95 -9.38
N ASN A 159 -12.01 -4.69 -8.94
CA ASN A 159 -11.85 -3.46 -9.71
C ASN A 159 -10.54 -2.70 -9.39
N ASP A 160 -9.69 -3.24 -8.51
CA ASP A 160 -8.53 -2.54 -7.95
C ASP A 160 -7.28 -2.73 -8.83
N VAL A 161 -7.25 -2.02 -9.96
CA VAL A 161 -6.09 -1.96 -10.85
C VAL A 161 -4.87 -1.50 -10.05
N GLY A 162 -3.80 -2.28 -10.08
CA GLY A 162 -2.54 -1.86 -9.48
C GLY A 162 -1.90 -0.77 -10.33
N VAL A 163 -1.49 0.34 -9.71
CA VAL A 163 -0.80 1.42 -10.42
C VAL A 163 0.56 1.70 -9.82
N ILE A 164 1.57 1.77 -10.68
CA ILE A 164 2.88 2.36 -10.37
C ILE A 164 3.01 3.65 -11.18
N THR A 165 3.12 4.79 -10.50
CA THR A 165 3.34 6.09 -11.13
C THR A 165 4.82 6.41 -11.14
N LEU A 166 5.36 6.71 -12.31
CA LEU A 166 6.74 7.13 -12.54
C LEU A 166 6.75 8.61 -12.93
N LEU A 167 7.56 9.40 -12.24
CA LEU A 167 7.71 10.83 -12.47
C LEU A 167 8.95 11.07 -13.33
N LEU A 168 8.77 11.63 -14.52
CA LEU A 168 9.92 11.94 -15.37
C LEU A 168 10.56 13.27 -14.98
N PRO A 169 11.89 13.36 -14.91
CA PRO A 169 12.56 14.64 -14.75
C PRO A 169 12.35 15.53 -15.97
N ALA A 170 12.45 16.85 -15.78
CA ALA A 170 12.29 17.84 -16.85
C ALA A 170 13.28 17.60 -18.00
N GLU A 171 14.52 17.20 -17.70
CA GLU A 171 15.52 16.81 -18.70
C GLU A 171 15.12 15.60 -19.58
N GLU A 172 14.15 14.78 -19.16
CA GLU A 172 13.62 13.65 -19.94
C GLU A 172 12.26 13.95 -20.60
N GLY A 173 11.86 15.23 -20.65
CA GLY A 173 10.59 15.67 -21.24
C GLY A 173 9.51 15.98 -20.20
N GLY A 174 9.76 15.68 -18.92
CA GLY A 174 8.78 15.83 -17.85
C GLY A 174 7.56 14.91 -18.03
N GLY A 175 6.60 15.04 -17.12
CA GLY A 175 5.34 14.29 -17.16
C GLY A 175 5.39 12.98 -16.37
N GLU A 176 4.38 12.14 -16.63
CA GLU A 176 4.15 10.92 -15.86
C GLU A 176 4.01 9.71 -16.78
N GLN A 177 4.51 8.58 -16.30
CA GLN A 177 4.27 7.26 -16.89
C GLN A 177 3.59 6.38 -15.87
N HIS A 178 2.59 5.62 -16.29
CA HIS A 178 1.85 4.73 -15.41
C HIS A 178 2.05 3.29 -15.87
N ILE A 179 2.33 2.40 -14.91
CA ILE A 179 2.25 0.96 -15.11
C ILE A 179 0.95 0.50 -14.45
N MET A 180 -0.02 0.08 -15.26
CA MET A 180 -1.28 -0.48 -14.80
C MET A 180 -1.22 -2.01 -14.82
N ILE A 181 -1.68 -2.65 -13.76
CA ILE A 181 -1.55 -4.09 -13.53
C ILE A 181 -2.92 -4.68 -13.21
N ASP A 182 -3.28 -5.75 -13.90
CA ASP A 182 -4.50 -6.49 -13.62
C ASP A 182 -4.29 -7.34 -12.35
N PRO A 183 -5.07 -7.09 -11.27
CA PRO A 183 -4.94 -7.81 -10.00
C PRO A 183 -5.20 -9.32 -10.14
N ALA A 184 -5.98 -9.76 -11.13
CA ALA A 184 -6.25 -11.17 -11.36
C ALA A 184 -5.10 -11.87 -12.11
N GLN A 185 -4.29 -11.11 -12.87
CA GLN A 185 -3.26 -11.66 -13.74
C GLN A 185 -1.83 -11.46 -13.20
N TRP A 186 -1.60 -10.57 -12.23
CA TRP A 186 -0.25 -10.20 -11.81
C TRP A 186 0.60 -11.39 -11.33
N LYS A 187 0.02 -12.36 -10.62
CA LYS A 187 0.76 -13.58 -10.18
C LYS A 187 1.25 -14.42 -11.37
N GLY A 188 0.53 -14.40 -12.49
CA GLY A 188 0.94 -15.07 -13.72
C GLY A 188 2.17 -14.46 -14.36
N LEU A 189 2.48 -13.18 -14.06
CA LEU A 189 3.67 -12.49 -14.53
C LEU A 189 4.96 -13.10 -13.96
N ALA A 190 4.91 -13.60 -12.73
CA ALA A 190 6.06 -14.24 -12.08
C ALA A 190 6.54 -15.50 -12.84
N ALA A 191 5.64 -16.20 -13.53
CA ALA A 191 5.97 -17.38 -14.31
C ALA A 191 6.56 -17.06 -15.70
N GLN A 192 6.60 -15.79 -16.09
CA GLN A 192 7.05 -15.40 -17.43
C GLN A 192 8.57 -15.26 -17.48
N HIS A 193 9.16 -15.71 -18.60
CA HIS A 193 10.57 -15.48 -18.90
C HIS A 193 10.75 -14.04 -19.43
N PRO A 194 11.50 -13.15 -18.73
CA PRO A 194 11.49 -11.72 -19.03
C PRO A 194 11.86 -11.37 -20.48
N PRO A 195 12.94 -11.91 -21.08
CA PRO A 195 13.26 -11.64 -22.49
C PRO A 195 12.12 -11.97 -23.46
N THR A 196 11.37 -13.04 -23.20
CA THR A 196 10.28 -13.49 -24.07
C THR A 196 9.03 -12.62 -23.91
N ALA A 197 8.67 -12.30 -22.68
CA ALA A 197 7.53 -11.45 -22.38
C ALA A 197 7.73 -10.01 -22.86
N VAL A 198 8.93 -9.46 -22.67
CA VAL A 198 9.30 -8.11 -23.11
C VAL A 198 9.28 -8.01 -24.65
N ALA A 199 9.78 -9.03 -25.36
CA ALA A 199 9.69 -9.08 -26.82
C ALA A 199 8.25 -9.24 -27.35
N SER A 200 7.30 -9.62 -26.48
CA SER A 200 5.89 -9.78 -26.80
C SER A 200 5.06 -8.55 -26.42
N LEU A 201 5.68 -7.47 -25.95
CA LEU A 201 5.00 -6.19 -25.76
C LEU A 201 4.45 -5.68 -27.09
N LEU A 202 3.22 -5.22 -27.05
CA LEU A 202 2.52 -4.69 -28.21
C LEU A 202 2.35 -3.19 -28.05
N ASP A 203 2.80 -2.40 -29.02
CA ASP A 203 2.38 -1.01 -29.15
C ASP A 203 0.88 -0.99 -29.48
N MET A 204 0.08 -0.53 -28.53
CA MET A 204 -1.38 -0.53 -28.60
C MET A 204 -1.95 0.67 -29.36
N LEU A 205 -1.10 1.64 -29.72
CA LEU A 205 -1.50 2.79 -30.55
C LEU A 205 -1.12 2.60 -32.03
N ASP A 206 -0.45 1.50 -32.37
CA ASP A 206 -0.22 1.10 -33.76
C ASP A 206 -1.52 0.63 -34.45
N ASN A 207 -1.54 0.69 -35.78
CA ASN A 207 -2.69 0.33 -36.63
C ASN A 207 -2.78 -1.17 -36.95
N SER A 208 -1.90 -2.01 -36.40
CA SER A 208 -2.00 -3.45 -36.60
C SER A 208 -3.29 -4.03 -36.00
N ALA A 209 -3.87 -5.05 -36.65
CA ALA A 209 -5.13 -5.66 -36.20
C ALA A 209 -5.05 -6.20 -34.76
N LYS A 210 -3.87 -6.66 -34.33
CA LYS A 210 -3.63 -7.10 -32.95
C LYS A 210 -3.66 -5.92 -31.97
N ALA A 211 -3.00 -4.82 -32.30
CA ALA A 211 -2.94 -3.62 -31.46
C ALA A 211 -4.32 -3.00 -31.25
N VAL A 212 -5.05 -2.80 -32.35
CA VAL A 212 -6.43 -2.29 -32.33
C VAL A 212 -7.32 -3.17 -31.43
N LYS A 213 -7.29 -4.49 -31.64
CA LYS A 213 -8.09 -5.42 -30.84
C LYS A 213 -7.73 -5.40 -29.35
N LEU A 214 -6.44 -5.38 -29.01
CA LEU A 214 -6.01 -5.34 -27.61
C LEU A 214 -6.39 -4.03 -26.94
N ASN A 215 -6.23 -2.90 -27.65
CA ASN A 215 -6.63 -1.58 -27.17
C ASN A 215 -8.14 -1.49 -26.96
N ASP A 216 -8.94 -2.04 -27.88
CA ASP A 216 -10.39 -2.11 -27.73
C ASP A 216 -10.80 -2.97 -26.54
N THR A 217 -10.20 -4.16 -26.36
CA THR A 217 -10.48 -5.01 -25.18
C THR A 217 -10.11 -4.27 -23.89
N MET A 218 -8.99 -3.57 -23.87
CA MET A 218 -8.53 -2.82 -22.70
C MET A 218 -9.49 -1.66 -22.36
N LEU A 219 -9.86 -0.84 -23.35
CA LEU A 219 -10.76 0.32 -23.19
C LEU A 219 -12.17 -0.09 -22.75
N ASN A 220 -12.65 -1.27 -23.15
CA ASN A 220 -13.93 -1.81 -22.72
C ASN A 220 -13.82 -2.74 -21.48
N GLY A 221 -12.60 -2.96 -21.01
CA GLY A 221 -12.25 -3.89 -19.94
C GLY A 221 -11.99 -3.19 -18.61
N LEU A 222 -11.21 -3.85 -17.76
CA LEU A 222 -10.89 -3.40 -16.42
C LEU A 222 -10.16 -2.04 -16.41
N PHE A 223 -9.10 -1.90 -17.21
CA PHE A 223 -8.31 -0.67 -17.26
C PHE A 223 -9.11 0.52 -17.82
N GLY A 224 -9.94 0.31 -18.84
CA GLY A 224 -10.84 1.34 -19.36
C GLY A 224 -11.82 1.87 -18.31
N LYS A 225 -12.45 0.96 -17.56
CA LYS A 225 -13.35 1.33 -16.44
C LYS A 225 -12.61 2.08 -15.33
N PHE A 226 -11.39 1.64 -15.01
CA PHE A 226 -10.55 2.33 -14.04
C PHE A 226 -10.22 3.76 -14.49
N MET A 227 -9.74 3.95 -15.74
CA MET A 227 -9.44 5.27 -16.28
C MET A 227 -10.69 6.18 -16.28
N GLN A 228 -11.85 5.64 -16.63
CA GLN A 228 -13.10 6.39 -16.61
C GLN A 228 -13.53 6.79 -15.19
N ALA A 229 -13.35 5.91 -14.20
CA ALA A 229 -13.66 6.22 -12.81
C ALA A 229 -12.73 7.29 -12.22
N ASN A 230 -11.46 7.32 -12.65
CA ASN A 230 -10.43 8.21 -12.14
C ASN A 230 -10.20 9.46 -13.02
N SER A 231 -10.99 9.66 -14.08
CA SER A 231 -10.83 10.81 -14.99
C SER A 231 -11.04 12.17 -14.28
N GLY A 232 -11.64 12.17 -13.09
CA GLY A 232 -11.79 13.37 -12.26
C GLY A 232 -10.61 13.67 -11.32
N GLU A 233 -9.69 12.73 -11.11
CA GLU A 233 -8.65 12.82 -10.08
C GLU A 233 -7.35 13.51 -10.56
N GLY A 234 -7.20 13.73 -11.87
CA GLY A 234 -6.05 14.45 -12.43
C GLY A 234 -6.13 14.63 -13.95
N GLN A 235 -5.34 15.57 -14.49
CA GLN A 235 -5.30 15.83 -15.95
C GLN A 235 -4.78 14.63 -16.76
N ALA A 236 -3.89 13.82 -16.18
CA ALA A 236 -3.30 12.66 -16.86
C ALA A 236 -4.37 11.64 -17.32
N TRP A 237 -5.39 11.39 -16.51
CA TRP A 237 -6.45 10.43 -16.85
C TRP A 237 -7.50 10.97 -17.84
N GLN A 238 -7.52 12.29 -18.07
CA GLN A 238 -8.36 12.93 -19.09
C GLN A 238 -7.68 12.95 -20.45
N ASP A 239 -6.35 13.02 -20.44
CA ASP A 239 -5.56 13.14 -21.64
C ASP A 239 -5.43 11.80 -22.37
N LYS A 240 -5.25 11.88 -23.69
CA LYS A 240 -4.91 10.71 -24.48
C LYS A 240 -3.45 10.36 -24.21
N PRO A 241 -3.12 9.09 -23.99
CA PRO A 241 -1.72 8.68 -23.86
C PRO A 241 -0.97 8.99 -25.15
N VAL A 242 0.28 9.44 -25.01
CA VAL A 242 1.19 9.68 -26.14
C VAL A 242 1.78 8.36 -26.64
N SER A 243 1.88 7.37 -25.75
CA SER A 243 2.39 6.04 -26.03
C SER A 243 1.76 5.04 -25.08
N ARG A 244 1.46 3.83 -25.57
CA ARG A 244 0.87 2.76 -24.76
C ARG A 244 1.35 1.40 -25.24
N TYR A 245 1.91 0.62 -24.33
CA TYR A 245 2.37 -0.73 -24.59
C TYR A 245 1.67 -1.71 -23.64
N GLY A 246 1.13 -2.78 -24.19
CA GLY A 246 0.42 -3.80 -23.42
C GLY A 246 1.10 -5.16 -23.51
N TYR A 247 0.96 -5.95 -22.46
CA TYR A 247 1.33 -7.35 -22.44
C TYR A 247 0.15 -8.20 -21.99
N SER A 248 -0.13 -9.28 -22.71
CA SER A 248 -1.11 -10.30 -22.34
C SER A 248 -0.40 -11.60 -22.02
N LEU A 249 -0.84 -12.29 -20.97
CA LEU A 249 -0.31 -13.60 -20.63
C LEU A 249 -0.58 -14.62 -21.76
N PRO A 250 0.38 -15.51 -22.08
CA PRO A 250 0.16 -16.57 -23.05
C PRO A 250 -1.03 -17.45 -22.66
N GLY A 251 -1.93 -17.73 -23.60
CA GLY A 251 -3.11 -18.55 -23.35
C GLY A 251 -4.24 -17.83 -22.59
N ALA A 252 -4.07 -16.55 -22.23
CA ALA A 252 -5.17 -15.73 -21.76
C ALA A 252 -6.19 -15.51 -22.89
N SER A 253 -7.47 -15.46 -22.51
CA SER A 253 -8.55 -15.17 -23.44
C SER A 253 -8.40 -13.75 -23.98
N ASP A 254 -8.69 -13.54 -25.27
CA ASP A 254 -8.73 -12.19 -25.87
C ASP A 254 -9.72 -11.23 -25.16
N ARG A 255 -10.58 -11.76 -24.28
CA ARG A 255 -11.56 -10.99 -23.48
C ARG A 255 -11.02 -10.52 -22.12
N THR A 256 -9.89 -11.05 -21.64
CA THR A 256 -9.34 -10.67 -20.32
C THR A 256 -8.50 -9.40 -20.39
N GLY A 257 -8.14 -8.94 -21.59
CA GLY A 257 -7.32 -7.74 -21.76
C GLY A 257 -5.84 -7.98 -21.40
N PRO A 258 -5.04 -6.90 -21.35
CA PRO A 258 -3.64 -6.98 -20.97
C PRO A 258 -3.50 -7.31 -19.48
N ALA A 259 -2.51 -8.14 -19.13
CA ALA A 259 -2.12 -8.43 -17.76
C ALA A 259 -1.42 -7.22 -17.11
N PHE A 260 -0.65 -6.48 -17.89
CA PHE A 260 -0.19 -5.15 -17.53
C PHE A 260 -0.06 -4.25 -18.77
N MET A 261 -0.05 -2.95 -18.53
CA MET A 261 0.14 -1.92 -19.53
C MET A 261 1.11 -0.87 -19.00
N VAL A 262 1.95 -0.33 -19.88
CA VAL A 262 2.77 0.85 -19.61
C VAL A 262 2.31 1.95 -20.54
N GLU A 263 1.90 3.08 -19.97
CA GLU A 263 1.47 4.24 -20.73
C GLU A 263 2.16 5.50 -20.26
N ALA A 264 2.18 6.49 -21.13
CA ALA A 264 2.75 7.78 -20.83
C ALA A 264 1.86 8.92 -21.29
N TYR A 265 1.83 9.96 -20.46
CA TYR A 265 1.00 11.15 -20.64
C TYR A 265 1.88 12.40 -20.68
N HIS A 266 1.46 13.40 -21.46
CA HIS A 266 2.07 14.74 -21.53
C HIS A 266 3.61 14.76 -21.73
N GLY A 267 4.13 14.92 -22.95
CA GLY A 267 5.57 15.10 -23.20
C GLY A 267 6.47 13.89 -22.86
N ALA A 268 5.97 12.94 -22.06
CA ALA A 268 6.62 11.75 -21.52
C ALA A 268 6.76 10.59 -22.53
N ALA A 269 7.02 10.85 -23.80
CA ALA A 269 6.98 9.81 -24.84
C ALA A 269 7.82 8.57 -24.47
N LEU A 270 7.19 7.40 -24.52
CA LEU A 270 7.82 6.12 -24.21
C LEU A 270 8.36 5.48 -25.49
N SER A 271 9.68 5.42 -25.63
CA SER A 271 10.30 4.62 -26.70
C SER A 271 10.07 3.13 -26.44
N PRO A 272 10.09 2.27 -27.48
CA PRO A 272 9.98 0.83 -27.31
C PRO A 272 10.98 0.27 -26.31
N GLU A 273 12.23 0.76 -26.32
CA GLU A 273 13.28 0.32 -25.40
C GLU A 273 13.01 0.74 -23.95
N LYS A 274 12.38 1.91 -23.72
CA LYS A 274 11.96 2.33 -22.38
C LYS A 274 10.81 1.46 -21.89
N ALA A 275 9.81 1.19 -22.74
CA ALA A 275 8.69 0.30 -22.40
C ALA A 275 9.18 -1.11 -22.04
N MET A 276 10.10 -1.65 -22.85
CA MET A 276 10.71 -2.96 -22.64
C MET A 276 11.49 -3.03 -21.31
N GLY A 277 12.23 -1.97 -20.96
CA GLY A 277 12.95 -1.89 -19.69
C GLY A 277 12.01 -1.88 -18.47
N LEU A 278 10.95 -1.08 -18.53
CA LEU A 278 9.93 -1.02 -17.47
C LEU A 278 9.21 -2.35 -17.29
N ALA A 279 8.83 -2.99 -18.39
CA ALA A 279 8.23 -4.33 -18.36
C ALA A 279 9.20 -5.37 -17.78
N ALA A 280 10.48 -5.33 -18.14
CA ALA A 280 11.48 -6.24 -17.56
C ALA A 280 11.60 -6.03 -16.04
N GLY A 281 11.63 -4.77 -15.58
CA GLY A 281 11.62 -4.43 -14.16
C GLY A 281 10.38 -4.94 -13.43
N LEU A 282 9.19 -4.74 -14.02
CA LEU A 282 7.92 -5.24 -13.49
C LEU A 282 7.90 -6.76 -13.36
N LEU A 283 8.39 -7.49 -14.37
CA LEU A 283 8.47 -8.96 -14.34
C LEU A 283 9.41 -9.45 -13.24
N ARG A 284 10.57 -8.79 -13.06
CA ARG A 284 11.48 -9.10 -11.94
C ARG A 284 10.82 -8.85 -10.59
N LEU A 285 10.05 -7.77 -10.47
CA LEU A 285 9.32 -7.45 -9.25
C LEU A 285 8.24 -8.50 -8.96
N ALA A 286 7.48 -8.93 -9.97
CA ALA A 286 6.50 -10.01 -9.83
C ALA A 286 7.16 -11.35 -9.46
N GLN A 287 8.32 -11.66 -10.04
CA GLN A 287 9.10 -12.86 -9.69
C GLN A 287 9.59 -12.84 -8.25
N ALA A 288 10.10 -11.70 -7.77
CA ALA A 288 10.50 -11.53 -6.37
C ALA A 288 9.32 -11.63 -5.41
N ALA A 289 8.13 -11.17 -5.81
CA ALA A 289 6.91 -11.27 -5.01
C ALA A 289 6.34 -12.71 -4.95
N ALA A 290 6.72 -13.61 -5.86
CA ALA A 290 6.17 -14.95 -5.89
C ALA A 290 6.73 -15.84 -4.76
N PRO A 291 5.88 -16.63 -4.09
CA PRO A 291 6.32 -17.54 -3.03
C PRO A 291 7.29 -18.58 -3.61
N GLY A 292 8.57 -18.49 -3.24
CA GLY A 292 9.64 -19.39 -3.69
C GLY A 292 10.73 -18.76 -4.59
N GLY A 293 10.72 -17.44 -4.78
CA GLY A 293 11.71 -16.71 -5.60
C GLY A 293 13.16 -16.67 -5.06
N GLY A 294 13.45 -17.35 -3.95
CA GLY A 294 14.82 -17.58 -3.47
C GLY A 294 15.37 -18.89 -4.01
N ARG A 295 16.20 -18.83 -5.05
CA ARG A 295 17.13 -19.90 -5.43
C ARG A 295 18.51 -19.34 -5.63
#